data_AF-A0A0C9TEK6-F1
#
_entry.id   AF-A0A0C9TEK6-F1
#
_cell.length_a   1.000
_cell.length_b   1.000
_cell.length_c   1.000
_cell.angle_alpha   90.00
_cell.angle_beta   90.00
_cell.angle_gamma   90.00
#
_symmetry.space_group_name_H-M   'P 1'
#
loop_
_entity.id
_entity.type
_entity.pdbx_description
1 polymer ?
#
loop_
_entity_poly.entity_id
_entity_poly.type
_entity_poly.pdbx_seq_one_letter_code
_entity_poly.pdbx_strand_id
1 'polypeptide(L)'
;MSRDVTAPTIKQHLRYKYWLLAYGKSRMRCTECLAVLVEEYKAQLSTLEDTSEMWGRDVAELFDAFEPNLISASLAWESFNLGHLIFGESEWGCLRVAAGVNVAHPDDPLTKMFAACSLLQVSSHLKSGVYITLLEDVSFSGKSGKYCDILAYSADKQIWSLTPNFPPNSCAQLGGPHPPATVLGIYKRSEHERHALLFETIIKRSTTDVAIGPLEYCGHGLTMCATSGTIIPVLCHADPAIPPALLEREY
;
A
#
# COMPACT_ATOMS: atom_id res chain seq x y z
N MET A 1 27.53 11.85 -14.30
CA MET A 1 28.27 11.00 -13.34
C MET A 1 27.32 10.65 -12.22
N SER A 2 26.80 9.41 -12.16
CA SER A 2 26.05 8.96 -11.00
C SER A 2 27.02 8.91 -9.81
N ARG A 3 26.73 9.67 -8.76
CA ARG A 3 27.40 9.48 -7.48
C ARG A 3 26.63 8.36 -6.81
N ASP A 4 27.23 7.18 -6.73
CA ASP A 4 26.71 6.11 -5.88
C ASP A 4 26.66 6.65 -4.45
N VAL A 5 25.45 6.90 -3.96
CA VAL A 5 25.23 7.36 -2.61
C VAL A 5 25.35 6.13 -1.71
N THR A 6 26.58 5.81 -1.31
CA THR A 6 26.78 4.94 -0.15
C THR A 6 26.26 5.70 1.07
N ALA A 7 25.53 5.04 1.94
CA ALA A 7 25.04 5.63 3.18
C ALA A 7 25.92 5.16 4.36
N PRO A 8 27.15 5.65 4.52
CA PRO A 8 28.20 5.04 5.34
C PRO A 8 27.94 5.01 6.86
N THR A 9 26.87 5.65 7.34
CA THR A 9 26.56 5.74 8.78
C THR A 9 25.19 5.16 9.10
N ILE A 10 25.06 4.62 10.33
CA ILE A 10 23.77 4.23 10.92
C ILE A 10 22.73 5.35 10.76
N LYS A 11 23.12 6.61 11.00
CA LYS A 11 22.22 7.76 10.87
C LYS A 11 21.70 7.94 9.45
N GLN A 12 22.53 7.69 8.43
CA GLN A 12 22.10 7.75 7.02
C GLN A 12 21.24 6.54 6.66
N HIS A 13 21.61 5.32 7.07
CA HIS A 13 20.77 4.12 6.90
C HIS A 13 19.38 4.31 7.50
N LEU A 14 19.29 4.83 8.72
CA LEU A 14 18.00 5.09 9.38
C LEU A 14 17.12 6.11 8.65
N ARG A 15 17.64 6.91 7.71
CA ARG A 15 16.80 7.78 6.87
C ARG A 15 16.03 6.98 5.82
N TYR A 16 16.53 5.83 5.37
CA TYR A 16 15.81 4.99 4.41
C TYR A 16 14.55 4.36 5.00
N LYS A 17 14.39 4.30 6.33
CA LYS A 17 13.13 3.81 6.93
C LYS A 17 11.92 4.64 6.50
N TYR A 18 12.13 5.90 6.12
CA TYR A 18 11.08 6.79 5.62
C TYR A 18 10.73 6.50 4.15
N TRP A 19 11.57 5.75 3.41
CA TRP A 19 11.33 5.33 2.01
C TRP A 19 10.57 4.02 1.92
N LEU A 20 10.58 3.26 3.01
CA LEU A 20 9.86 2.01 3.08
C LEU A 20 8.38 2.33 3.29
N LEU A 21 7.51 1.76 2.45
CA LEU A 21 6.07 1.86 2.63
C LEU A 21 5.66 1.08 3.89
N ALA A 22 5.79 -0.25 3.84
CA ALA A 22 5.45 -1.17 4.94
C ALA A 22 6.64 -2.03 5.42
N TYR A 23 7.58 -2.37 4.54
CA TYR A 23 8.68 -3.29 4.88
C TYR A 23 9.50 -2.79 6.08
N GLY A 24 9.75 -3.65 7.06
CA GLY A 24 10.61 -3.34 8.20
C GLY A 24 10.06 -2.27 9.15
N LYS A 25 8.79 -1.86 9.03
CA LYS A 25 8.19 -0.79 9.83
C LYS A 25 7.22 -1.34 10.87
N SER A 26 7.15 -0.65 12.01
CA SER A 26 6.21 -1.01 13.07
C SER A 26 4.79 -0.56 12.75
N ARG A 27 4.67 0.62 12.14
CA ARG A 27 3.42 1.27 11.73
C ARG A 27 3.62 2.05 10.44
N MET A 28 2.55 2.19 9.67
CA MET A 28 2.48 3.01 8.46
C MET A 28 1.61 4.23 8.74
N ARG A 29 2.08 5.42 8.34
CA ARG A 29 1.20 6.59 8.28
C ARG A 29 0.34 6.49 7.02
N CYS A 30 -0.95 6.76 7.13
CA CYS A 30 -1.92 6.58 6.06
C CYS A 30 -2.96 7.71 6.02
N THR A 31 -3.72 7.77 4.93
CA THR A 31 -4.91 8.62 4.81
C THR A 31 -6.00 8.18 5.79
N GLU A 32 -7.00 9.04 5.99
CA GLU A 32 -8.19 8.66 6.77
C GLU A 32 -8.91 7.50 6.08
N CYS A 33 -9.04 7.55 4.75
CA CYS A 33 -9.68 6.52 3.94
C CYS A 33 -9.02 5.13 4.14
N LEU A 34 -7.70 5.04 3.97
CA LEU A 34 -6.99 3.77 4.14
C LEU A 34 -7.08 3.25 5.57
N ALA A 35 -7.00 4.13 6.57
CA ALA A 35 -7.17 3.72 7.97
C ALA A 35 -8.55 3.11 8.22
N VAL A 36 -9.61 3.73 7.70
CA VAL A 36 -10.98 3.18 7.79
C VAL A 36 -11.06 1.82 7.12
N LEU A 37 -10.57 1.69 5.88
CA LEU A 37 -10.62 0.42 5.15
C LEU A 37 -9.85 -0.71 5.87
N VAL A 38 -8.68 -0.41 6.45
CA VAL A 38 -7.90 -1.38 7.21
C VAL A 38 -8.64 -1.84 8.47
N GLU A 39 -9.26 -0.92 9.21
CA GLU A 39 -10.00 -1.26 10.42
C GLU A 39 -11.30 -2.02 10.11
N GLU A 40 -12.02 -1.64 9.06
CA GLU A 40 -13.20 -2.38 8.58
C GLU A 40 -12.82 -3.80 8.14
N TYR A 41 -11.74 -3.95 7.37
CA TYR A 41 -11.24 -5.28 6.97
C TYR A 41 -10.93 -6.15 8.20
N LYS A 42 -10.24 -5.60 9.20
CA LYS A 42 -9.89 -6.33 10.44
C LYS A 42 -11.14 -6.74 11.21
N ALA A 43 -12.10 -5.83 11.38
CA ALA A 43 -13.34 -6.09 12.11
C ALA A 43 -14.19 -7.17 11.40
N GLN A 44 -14.29 -7.09 10.08
CA GLN A 44 -15.03 -8.07 9.30
C GLN A 44 -14.34 -9.43 9.32
N LEU A 45 -13.00 -9.48 9.19
CA LEU A 45 -12.27 -10.73 9.25
C LEU A 45 -12.40 -11.40 10.63
N SER A 46 -12.33 -10.63 11.72
CA SER A 46 -12.57 -11.14 13.08
C SER A 46 -13.97 -11.74 13.21
N THR A 47 -14.99 -11.06 12.68
CA THR A 47 -16.36 -11.55 12.70
C THR A 47 -16.49 -12.88 11.95
N LEU A 48 -15.86 -12.99 10.78
CA LEU A 48 -15.87 -14.21 9.96
C LEU A 48 -15.08 -15.36 10.62
N GLU A 49 -13.96 -15.05 11.28
CA GLU A 49 -13.18 -16.03 12.05
C GLU A 49 -13.99 -16.62 13.21
N ASP A 50 -14.80 -15.79 13.89
CA ASP A 50 -15.60 -16.19 15.06
C ASP A 50 -16.80 -17.09 14.71
N THR A 51 -17.27 -17.11 13.45
CA THR A 51 -18.46 -17.88 13.04
C THR A 51 -18.31 -19.41 13.22
N SER A 52 -17.11 -19.94 13.43
CA SER A 52 -16.78 -21.38 13.47
C SER A 52 -17.13 -22.18 12.20
N GLU A 53 -17.92 -21.62 11.29
CA GLU A 53 -18.27 -22.17 9.99
C GLU A 53 -17.21 -21.85 8.94
N MET A 54 -17.16 -22.69 7.90
CA MET A 54 -16.34 -22.42 6.72
C MET A 54 -17.00 -21.35 5.86
N TRP A 55 -16.24 -20.34 5.44
CA TRP A 55 -16.70 -19.28 4.56
C TRP A 55 -15.83 -19.13 3.30
N GLY A 56 -16.45 -18.69 2.20
CA GLY A 56 -15.78 -18.45 0.92
C GLY A 56 -15.35 -16.99 0.77
N ARG A 57 -14.11 -16.75 0.35
CA ARG A 57 -13.57 -15.41 0.09
C ARG A 57 -14.21 -14.71 -1.11
N ASP A 58 -14.79 -15.49 -2.01
CA ASP A 58 -15.54 -15.03 -3.17
C ASP A 58 -16.93 -14.49 -2.83
N VAL A 59 -17.51 -14.94 -1.71
CA VAL A 59 -18.86 -14.54 -1.27
C VAL A 59 -18.87 -13.64 -0.04
N ALA A 60 -17.76 -13.54 0.69
CA ALA A 60 -17.66 -12.68 1.85
C ALA A 60 -17.56 -11.20 1.44
N GLU A 61 -18.28 -10.33 2.15
CA GLU A 61 -18.16 -8.88 2.03
C GLU A 61 -16.87 -8.38 2.69
N LEU A 62 -15.73 -8.75 2.12
CA LEU A 62 -14.41 -8.35 2.59
C LEU A 62 -13.74 -7.51 1.50
N PHE A 63 -13.52 -6.23 1.79
CA PHE A 63 -13.02 -5.25 0.82
C PHE A 63 -11.53 -4.97 1.02
N ASP A 64 -10.78 -4.87 -0.08
CA ASP A 64 -9.35 -4.57 -0.08
C ASP A 64 -9.08 -3.15 0.43
N ALA A 65 -8.08 -3.05 1.30
CA ALA A 65 -7.55 -1.77 1.78
C ALA A 65 -6.64 -1.13 0.70
N PHE A 66 -7.25 -0.46 -0.26
CA PHE A 66 -6.57 0.18 -1.38
C PHE A 66 -6.41 1.71 -1.17
N GLU A 67 -5.20 2.21 -1.47
CA GLU A 67 -4.82 3.62 -1.32
C GLU A 67 -4.44 4.22 -2.69
N PRO A 68 -5.34 5.01 -3.30
CA PRO A 68 -5.10 5.65 -4.59
C PRO A 68 -3.86 6.54 -4.61
N ASN A 69 -3.52 7.21 -3.49
CA ASN A 69 -2.38 8.12 -3.41
C ASN A 69 -1.05 7.42 -3.71
N LEU A 70 -0.93 6.11 -3.44
CA LEU A 70 0.28 5.32 -3.73
C LEU A 70 0.52 5.12 -5.23
N ILE A 71 -0.53 5.19 -6.05
CA ILE A 71 -0.43 5.08 -7.52
C ILE A 71 -0.82 6.38 -8.21
N SER A 72 -0.79 7.50 -7.48
CA SER A 72 -1.20 8.83 -7.96
C SER A 72 -0.53 9.23 -9.27
N ALA A 73 0.77 8.93 -9.43
CA ALA A 73 1.50 9.20 -10.67
C ALA A 73 0.89 8.47 -11.89
N SER A 74 0.47 7.21 -11.71
CA SER A 74 -0.17 6.42 -12.77
C SER A 74 -1.59 6.93 -13.05
N LEU A 75 -2.33 7.33 -12.02
CA LEU A 75 -3.68 7.89 -12.14
C LEU A 75 -3.68 9.30 -12.75
N ALA A 76 -2.61 10.07 -12.57
CA ALA A 76 -2.46 11.39 -13.17
C ALA A 76 -1.99 11.36 -14.63
N TRP A 77 -1.61 10.20 -15.16
CA TRP A 77 -1.04 10.11 -16.50
C TRP A 77 -2.14 10.09 -17.58
N GLU A 78 -2.42 11.25 -18.15
CA GLU A 78 -3.54 11.46 -19.08
C GLU A 78 -3.58 10.48 -20.26
N SER A 79 -2.42 10.09 -20.79
CA SER A 79 -2.34 9.25 -21.99
C SER A 79 -2.54 7.75 -21.74
N PHE A 80 -2.35 7.26 -20.50
CA PHE A 80 -2.29 5.82 -20.19
C PHE A 80 -2.90 5.44 -18.83
N ASN A 81 -3.85 6.23 -18.34
CA ASN A 81 -4.52 5.95 -17.07
C ASN A 81 -5.54 4.80 -17.20
N LEU A 82 -5.47 3.82 -16.30
CA LEU A 82 -6.35 2.65 -16.27
C LEU A 82 -7.34 2.67 -15.09
N GLY A 83 -7.67 3.85 -14.58
CA GLY A 83 -8.53 4.03 -13.41
C GLY A 83 -9.91 3.41 -13.56
N HIS A 84 -10.49 3.40 -14.77
CA HIS A 84 -11.77 2.74 -15.04
C HIS A 84 -11.71 1.21 -14.86
N LEU A 85 -10.54 0.58 -15.01
CA LEU A 85 -10.36 -0.85 -14.73
C LEU A 85 -10.20 -1.13 -13.22
N ILE A 86 -9.81 -0.13 -12.43
CA ILE A 86 -9.64 -0.24 -10.98
C ILE A 86 -10.97 0.02 -10.27
N PHE A 87 -11.59 1.17 -10.54
CA PHE A 87 -12.79 1.64 -9.84
C PHE A 87 -14.09 1.29 -10.57
N GLY A 88 -14.02 0.80 -11.80
CA GLY A 88 -15.18 0.66 -12.69
C GLY A 88 -15.58 1.99 -13.34
N GLU A 89 -16.24 1.94 -14.50
CA GLU A 89 -16.54 3.13 -15.31
C GLU A 89 -17.37 4.18 -14.56
N SER A 90 -18.37 3.75 -13.80
CA SER A 90 -19.28 4.65 -13.09
C SER A 90 -18.56 5.44 -11.98
N GLU A 91 -17.86 4.74 -11.08
CA GLU A 91 -17.16 5.37 -9.97
C GLU A 91 -15.96 6.18 -10.46
N TRP A 92 -15.22 5.65 -11.45
CA TRP A 92 -14.15 6.38 -12.11
C TRP A 92 -14.62 7.68 -12.77
N GLY A 93 -15.80 7.65 -13.41
CA GLY A 93 -16.41 8.82 -14.02
C GLY A 93 -16.60 9.98 -13.03
N CYS A 94 -17.00 9.68 -11.80
CA CYS A 94 -17.13 10.65 -10.72
C CYS A 94 -15.76 11.10 -10.19
N LEU A 95 -14.89 10.13 -9.86
CA LEU A 95 -13.59 10.38 -9.23
C LEU A 95 -12.66 11.23 -10.10
N ARG A 96 -12.59 10.93 -11.40
CA ARG A 96 -11.71 11.66 -12.33
C ARG A 96 -12.15 13.11 -12.51
N VAL A 97 -13.46 13.38 -12.51
CA VAL A 97 -14.01 14.74 -12.66
C VAL A 97 -13.68 15.55 -11.41
N ALA A 98 -13.87 14.96 -10.22
CA ALA A 98 -13.49 15.59 -8.96
C ALA A 98 -11.98 15.88 -8.88
N ALA A 99 -11.15 15.04 -9.51
CA ALA A 99 -9.70 15.18 -9.52
C ALA A 99 -9.13 16.02 -10.69
N GLY A 100 -9.97 16.50 -11.62
CA GLY A 100 -9.52 17.21 -12.81
C GLY A 100 -8.67 16.35 -13.77
N VAL A 101 -8.82 15.04 -13.73
CA VAL A 101 -8.05 14.09 -14.55
C VAL A 101 -8.79 13.81 -15.86
N ASN A 102 -8.08 13.98 -16.98
CA ASN A 102 -8.62 13.69 -18.31
C ASN A 102 -8.72 12.19 -18.60
N VAL A 103 -9.60 11.84 -19.53
CA VAL A 103 -9.94 10.46 -19.89
C VAL A 103 -8.83 9.83 -20.72
N ALA A 104 -8.27 8.71 -20.27
CA ALA A 104 -7.52 7.83 -21.16
C ALA A 104 -8.50 7.05 -22.06
N HIS A 105 -8.09 6.82 -23.31
CA HIS A 105 -8.93 6.19 -24.33
C HIS A 105 -9.26 4.72 -23.97
N PRO A 106 -10.52 4.26 -24.14
CA PRO A 106 -10.92 2.86 -23.93
C PRO A 106 -10.32 1.87 -24.96
N ASP A 107 -9.51 2.38 -25.88
CA ASP A 107 -8.87 1.61 -26.95
C ASP A 107 -7.55 0.95 -26.54
N ASP A 108 -7.14 1.08 -25.27
CA ASP A 108 -5.94 0.43 -24.78
C ASP A 108 -6.05 -1.11 -24.83
N PRO A 109 -4.94 -1.83 -25.08
CA PRO A 109 -4.98 -3.28 -25.20
C PRO A 109 -5.48 -4.02 -23.95
N LEU A 110 -5.31 -3.44 -22.76
CA LEU A 110 -5.70 -4.08 -21.51
C LEU A 110 -7.22 -4.02 -21.33
N THR A 111 -7.84 -2.87 -21.59
CA THR A 111 -9.31 -2.74 -21.60
C THR A 111 -9.94 -3.71 -22.60
N LYS A 112 -9.36 -3.84 -23.80
CA LYS A 112 -9.80 -4.81 -24.81
C LYS A 112 -9.69 -6.26 -24.31
N MET A 113 -8.61 -6.60 -23.62
CA MET A 113 -8.44 -7.92 -23.03
C MET A 113 -9.47 -8.18 -21.93
N PHE A 114 -9.72 -7.22 -21.03
CA PHE A 114 -10.73 -7.35 -19.98
C PHE A 114 -12.13 -7.50 -20.57
N ALA A 115 -12.45 -6.75 -21.64
CA ALA A 115 -13.71 -6.88 -22.37
C ALA A 115 -13.86 -8.28 -22.99
N ALA A 116 -12.83 -8.77 -23.68
CA ALA A 116 -12.83 -10.09 -24.32
C ALA A 116 -12.99 -11.24 -23.31
N CYS A 117 -12.49 -11.06 -22.08
CA CYS A 117 -12.63 -12.03 -21.00
C CYS A 117 -13.90 -11.82 -20.14
N SER A 118 -14.79 -10.88 -20.51
CA SER A 118 -15.99 -10.52 -19.74
C SER A 118 -15.69 -10.07 -18.31
N LEU A 119 -14.52 -9.47 -18.07
CA LEU A 119 -14.05 -9.02 -16.75
C LEU A 119 -14.49 -7.59 -16.40
N LEU A 120 -14.96 -6.80 -17.37
CA LEU A 120 -15.37 -5.40 -17.15
C LEU A 120 -16.61 -5.25 -16.25
N GLN A 121 -17.42 -6.30 -16.12
CA GLN A 121 -18.66 -6.30 -15.33
C GLN A 121 -18.53 -7.13 -14.04
N VAL A 122 -17.33 -7.65 -13.75
CA VAL A 122 -17.08 -8.43 -12.55
C VAL A 122 -16.90 -7.46 -11.38
N SER A 123 -17.53 -7.75 -10.26
CA SER A 123 -17.35 -6.98 -9.03
C SER A 123 -15.88 -7.02 -8.60
N SER A 124 -15.32 -5.86 -8.27
CA SER A 124 -14.02 -5.80 -7.61
C SER A 124 -14.17 -6.03 -6.10
N HIS A 125 -13.05 -6.24 -5.43
CA HIS A 125 -12.99 -6.22 -3.96
C HIS A 125 -12.80 -4.79 -3.41
N LEU A 126 -13.00 -3.75 -4.22
CA LEU A 126 -12.96 -2.37 -3.73
C LEU A 126 -14.32 -1.97 -3.17
N LYS A 127 -14.33 -1.29 -2.03
CA LYS A 127 -15.56 -0.76 -1.43
C LYS A 127 -16.03 0.47 -2.23
N SER A 128 -17.16 0.35 -2.91
CA SER A 128 -17.72 1.46 -3.67
C SER A 128 -18.15 2.62 -2.77
N GLY A 129 -17.90 3.86 -3.20
CA GLY A 129 -18.33 5.07 -2.49
C GLY A 129 -17.51 5.44 -1.26
N VAL A 130 -16.45 4.69 -0.94
CA VAL A 130 -15.50 5.07 0.12
C VAL A 130 -14.56 6.19 -0.34
N TYR A 131 -14.29 6.25 -1.64
CA TYR A 131 -13.43 7.26 -2.25
C TYR A 131 -14.26 8.50 -2.59
N ILE A 132 -14.20 9.53 -1.75
CA ILE A 132 -14.86 10.81 -2.01
C ILE A 132 -14.04 11.67 -2.98
N THR A 133 -12.71 11.63 -2.83
CA THR A 133 -11.73 12.28 -3.69
C THR A 133 -10.74 11.24 -4.18
N LEU A 134 -10.36 11.29 -5.47
CA LEU A 134 -9.41 10.32 -6.02
C LEU A 134 -8.06 10.40 -5.34
N LEU A 135 -7.57 11.62 -5.12
CA LEU A 135 -6.31 11.89 -4.46
C LEU A 135 -6.61 12.79 -3.27
N GLU A 136 -6.38 12.30 -2.06
CA GLU A 136 -6.45 13.17 -0.89
C GLU A 136 -5.28 14.17 -0.96
N ASP A 137 -5.56 15.45 -0.69
CA ASP A 137 -4.50 16.44 -0.55
C ASP A 137 -3.69 16.12 0.72
N VAL A 138 -2.51 15.55 0.49
CA VAL A 138 -1.53 15.15 1.50
C VAL A 138 -0.70 16.34 1.96
N SER A 139 -0.99 17.57 1.52
CA SER A 139 -0.46 18.79 2.17
C SER A 139 -1.12 18.96 3.55
N PHE A 140 -0.57 18.26 4.57
CA PHE A 140 -1.15 18.24 5.92
C PHE A 140 -0.94 19.52 6.74
N SER A 141 -1.17 20.72 6.21
CA SER A 141 -1.11 21.94 7.03
C SER A 141 -2.20 22.03 8.13
N GLY A 142 -2.95 20.93 8.42
CA GLY A 142 -3.81 20.84 9.60
C GLY A 142 -4.47 19.50 9.93
N LYS A 143 -4.37 18.44 9.11
CA LYS A 143 -5.04 17.14 9.38
C LYS A 143 -4.07 16.12 9.98
N SER A 144 -4.43 15.57 11.15
CA SER A 144 -3.68 14.52 11.84
C SER A 144 -3.74 13.22 11.03
N GLY A 145 -2.67 12.87 10.29
CA GLY A 145 -2.60 11.57 9.61
C GLY A 145 -2.75 10.41 10.60
N LYS A 146 -3.41 9.32 10.18
CA LYS A 146 -3.61 8.12 10.99
C LYS A 146 -2.40 7.19 10.88
N TYR A 147 -2.24 6.31 11.87
CA TYR A 147 -1.24 5.25 11.85
C TYR A 147 -1.94 3.90 11.90
N CYS A 148 -1.56 2.99 10.99
CA CYS A 148 -1.95 1.60 11.03
C CYS A 148 -0.74 0.75 11.41
N ASP A 149 -0.94 -0.22 12.31
CA ASP A 149 0.10 -1.19 12.64
C ASP A 149 0.39 -2.11 11.46
N ILE A 150 1.67 -2.46 11.30
CA ILE A 150 2.12 -3.39 10.27
C ILE A 150 2.43 -4.73 10.91
N LEU A 151 1.83 -5.76 10.32
CA LEU A 151 1.99 -7.17 10.66
C LEU A 151 3.14 -7.77 9.86
N ALA A 152 3.85 -8.72 10.46
CA ALA A 152 4.91 -9.46 9.79
C ALA A 152 4.58 -10.95 9.75
N TYR A 153 4.84 -11.56 8.61
CA TYR A 153 4.62 -12.99 8.38
C TYR A 153 5.88 -13.65 7.85
N SER A 154 6.03 -14.94 8.16
CA SER A 154 6.97 -15.85 7.53
C SER A 154 6.28 -16.65 6.44
N ALA A 155 6.89 -16.72 5.27
CA ALA A 155 6.63 -17.69 4.21
C ALA A 155 7.99 -18.12 3.63
N ASP A 156 8.06 -18.47 2.34
CA ASP A 156 9.33 -18.59 1.60
C ASP A 156 10.17 -17.29 1.65
N LYS A 157 9.49 -16.16 1.88
CA LYS A 157 10.06 -14.84 2.12
C LYS A 157 9.36 -14.16 3.31
N GLN A 158 9.93 -13.06 3.76
CA GLN A 158 9.29 -12.18 4.73
C GLN A 158 8.18 -11.36 4.06
N ILE A 159 7.01 -11.30 4.69
CA ILE A 159 5.86 -10.52 4.22
C ILE A 159 5.51 -9.48 5.29
N TRP A 160 5.24 -8.24 4.87
CA TRP A 160 4.76 -7.16 5.72
C TRP A 160 3.41 -6.69 5.19
N SER A 161 2.38 -6.61 6.04
CA SER A 161 1.01 -6.29 5.63
C SER A 161 0.32 -5.37 6.65
N LEU A 162 -0.62 -4.55 6.16
CA LEU A 162 -1.54 -3.76 7.01
C LEU A 162 -2.73 -4.61 7.48
N THR A 163 -3.10 -5.61 6.68
CA THR A 163 -4.24 -6.47 6.92
C THR A 163 -3.80 -7.86 7.39
N PRO A 164 -4.57 -8.49 8.29
CA PRO A 164 -4.30 -9.85 8.72
C PRO A 164 -4.44 -10.87 7.58
N ASN A 165 -3.64 -11.94 7.63
CA ASN A 165 -3.85 -13.11 6.80
C ASN A 165 -5.20 -13.76 7.11
N PHE A 166 -5.74 -14.46 6.13
CA PHE A 166 -7.01 -15.16 6.26
C PHE A 166 -6.96 -16.26 7.34
N PRO A 167 -8.05 -16.46 8.11
CA PRO A 167 -8.13 -17.49 9.13
C PRO A 167 -8.28 -18.89 8.53
N PRO A 168 -8.01 -19.96 9.31
CA PRO A 168 -8.12 -21.34 8.83
C PRO A 168 -9.52 -21.76 8.36
N ASN A 169 -10.58 -21.08 8.83
CA ASN A 169 -11.96 -21.35 8.44
C ASN A 169 -12.38 -20.63 7.13
N SER A 170 -11.42 -20.11 6.37
CA SER A 170 -11.67 -19.47 5.07
C SER A 170 -11.26 -20.37 3.90
N CYS A 171 -11.94 -20.26 2.76
CA CYS A 171 -11.57 -20.91 1.51
C CYS A 171 -11.66 -19.94 0.33
N ALA A 172 -10.99 -20.25 -0.79
CA ALA A 172 -11.04 -19.36 -1.97
C ALA A 172 -12.44 -19.30 -2.59
N GLN A 173 -13.10 -20.46 -2.69
CA GLN A 173 -14.47 -20.61 -3.18
C GLN A 173 -15.22 -21.55 -2.26
N LEU A 174 -16.42 -21.16 -1.82
CA LEU A 174 -17.23 -22.00 -0.95
C LEU A 174 -17.62 -23.30 -1.66
N GLY A 175 -17.29 -24.45 -1.04
CA GLY A 175 -17.51 -25.78 -1.64
C GLY A 175 -16.46 -26.19 -2.69
N GLY A 176 -15.45 -25.36 -2.95
CA GLY A 176 -14.30 -25.71 -3.78
C GLY A 176 -13.29 -26.63 -3.06
N PRO A 177 -12.30 -27.18 -3.79
CA PRO A 177 -11.25 -28.00 -3.18
C PRO A 177 -10.50 -27.19 -2.12
N HIS A 178 -10.44 -27.72 -0.91
CA HIS A 178 -9.74 -27.08 0.21
C HIS A 178 -8.24 -27.36 0.10
N PRO A 179 -7.39 -26.34 -0.17
CA PRO A 179 -5.99 -26.50 0.17
C PRO A 179 -5.91 -26.68 1.70
N PRO A 180 -5.17 -27.68 2.21
CA PRO A 180 -4.90 -27.78 3.64
C PRO A 180 -4.37 -26.44 4.16
N ALA A 181 -4.78 -26.02 5.37
CA ALA A 181 -4.29 -24.78 6.00
C ALA A 181 -2.73 -24.71 6.06
N THR A 182 -2.07 -25.87 6.00
CA THR A 182 -0.60 -26.03 5.93
C THR A 182 0.01 -25.72 4.56
N VAL A 183 -0.75 -25.63 3.47
CA VAL A 183 -0.20 -25.49 2.10
C VAL A 183 0.33 -24.08 1.81
N LEU A 184 -0.15 -23.04 2.51
CA LEU A 184 0.35 -21.69 2.24
C LEU A 184 1.64 -21.35 3.00
N GLY A 185 2.00 -22.09 4.06
CA GLY A 185 3.24 -21.87 4.80
C GLY A 185 3.39 -20.45 5.38
N ILE A 186 2.29 -19.70 5.53
CA ILE A 186 2.29 -18.32 6.04
C ILE A 186 2.01 -18.33 7.54
N TYR A 187 2.97 -17.88 8.33
CA TYR A 187 2.87 -17.81 9.80
C TYR A 187 3.05 -16.39 10.31
N LYS A 188 2.12 -15.91 11.13
CA LYS A 188 2.28 -14.61 11.79
C LYS A 188 3.45 -14.65 12.76
N ARG A 189 4.36 -13.68 12.66
CA ARG A 189 5.47 -13.54 13.60
C ARG A 189 4.95 -13.01 14.94
N SER A 190 5.48 -13.53 16.04
CA SER A 190 5.28 -12.95 17.36
C SER A 190 5.77 -11.50 17.40
N GLU A 191 5.33 -10.73 18.37
CA GLU A 191 5.78 -9.34 18.53
C GLU A 191 7.30 -9.25 18.71
N HIS A 192 7.88 -10.17 19.48
CA HIS A 192 9.32 -10.25 19.71
C HIS A 192 10.10 -10.52 18.41
N GLU A 193 9.69 -11.54 17.64
CA GLU A 193 10.30 -11.83 16.34
C GLU A 193 10.14 -10.65 15.36
N ARG A 194 8.94 -10.05 15.31
CA ARG A 194 8.67 -8.88 14.47
C ARG A 194 9.59 -7.72 14.83
N HIS A 195 9.78 -7.45 16.13
CA HIS A 195 10.65 -6.36 16.59
C HIS A 195 12.11 -6.56 16.15
N ALA A 196 12.61 -7.81 16.21
CA ALA A 196 13.95 -8.17 15.75
C ALA A 196 14.13 -7.99 14.22
N LEU A 197 13.03 -8.01 13.47
CA LEU A 197 12.99 -7.87 12.02
C LEU A 197 12.74 -6.42 11.54
N LEU A 198 12.48 -5.47 12.45
CA LEU A 198 12.30 -4.07 12.06
C LEU A 198 13.60 -3.56 11.45
N PHE A 199 13.49 -2.78 10.38
CA PHE A 199 14.62 -2.17 9.70
C PHE A 199 15.47 -1.35 10.68
N GLU A 200 14.83 -0.57 11.55
CA GLU A 200 15.52 0.20 12.59
C GLU A 200 16.29 -0.69 13.57
N THR A 201 15.71 -1.83 13.98
CA THR A 201 16.36 -2.78 14.88
C THR A 201 17.57 -3.43 14.22
N ILE A 202 17.43 -3.87 12.96
CA ILE A 202 18.52 -4.51 12.22
C ILE A 202 19.68 -3.53 12.06
N ILE A 203 19.41 -2.31 11.57
CA ILE A 203 20.45 -1.28 11.36
C ILE A 203 21.17 -0.91 12.66
N LYS A 204 20.44 -0.82 13.78
CA LYS A 204 21.04 -0.54 15.10
C LYS A 204 21.89 -1.69 15.63
N ARG A 205 21.55 -2.94 15.28
CA ARG A 205 22.32 -4.12 15.68
C ARG A 205 23.58 -4.30 14.85
N SER A 206 23.52 -4.05 13.54
CA SER A 206 24.63 -4.24 12.60
C SER A 206 24.36 -3.52 11.27
N THR A 207 25.36 -2.81 10.74
CA THR A 207 25.28 -2.18 9.41
C THR A 207 25.69 -3.11 8.28
N THR A 208 26.24 -4.29 8.57
CA THR A 208 26.64 -5.28 7.56
C THR A 208 25.54 -6.28 7.24
N ASP A 209 24.51 -6.38 8.10
CA ASP A 209 23.39 -7.31 7.95
C ASP A 209 22.39 -6.86 6.87
N VAL A 210 22.49 -5.61 6.40
CA VAL A 210 21.63 -5.04 5.36
C VAL A 210 22.48 -4.18 4.43
N ALA A 211 22.67 -4.67 3.21
CA ALA A 211 23.28 -3.88 2.15
C ALA A 211 22.19 -3.04 1.46
N ILE A 212 21.99 -1.79 1.89
CA ILE A 212 21.13 -0.85 1.14
C ILE A 212 21.95 -0.34 -0.04
N GLY A 213 22.03 -1.16 -1.09
CA GLY A 213 22.72 -0.83 -2.32
C GLY A 213 21.80 -0.12 -3.31
N PRO A 214 22.36 0.66 -4.27
CA PRO A 214 21.59 1.28 -5.36
C PRO A 214 20.82 0.26 -6.24
N LEU A 215 21.13 -1.04 -6.14
CA LEU A 215 20.43 -2.12 -6.87
C LEU A 215 19.15 -2.62 -6.18
N GLU A 216 18.94 -2.34 -4.89
CA GLU A 216 17.65 -2.62 -4.20
C GLU A 216 16.67 -1.45 -4.35
N TYR A 217 17.12 -0.36 -4.98
CA TYR A 217 16.32 0.82 -5.25
C TYR A 217 16.21 1.08 -6.76
N CYS A 218 15.39 0.30 -7.45
CA CYS A 218 14.86 0.68 -8.78
C CYS A 218 13.67 1.65 -8.64
N GLY A 219 13.78 2.65 -7.77
CA GLY A 219 12.79 3.71 -7.59
C GLY A 219 13.33 5.04 -8.10
N HIS A 220 12.50 5.83 -8.77
CA HIS A 220 12.76 7.27 -8.90
C HIS A 220 12.50 7.90 -7.53
N GLY A 221 13.54 7.99 -6.69
CA GLY A 221 13.45 8.62 -5.39
C GLY A 221 13.42 10.13 -5.55
N LEU A 222 12.36 10.77 -5.07
CA LEU A 222 12.28 12.21 -5.02
C LEU A 222 13.07 12.71 -3.81
N THR A 223 13.60 13.92 -3.89
CA THR A 223 14.27 14.57 -2.75
C THR A 223 13.68 15.94 -2.53
N MET A 224 13.35 16.27 -1.29
CA MET A 224 12.82 17.57 -0.90
C MET A 224 13.77 18.30 0.04
N CYS A 225 13.85 19.62 -0.06
CA CYS A 225 14.74 20.42 0.77
C CYS A 225 13.96 21.09 1.92
N ALA A 226 14.32 20.75 3.16
CA ALA A 226 13.77 21.40 4.35
C ALA A 226 14.19 22.87 4.47
N THR A 227 13.42 23.64 5.24
CA THR A 227 13.74 25.05 5.57
C THR A 227 15.10 25.20 6.25
N SER A 228 15.55 24.14 6.94
CA SER A 228 16.88 24.04 7.54
C SER A 228 18.01 23.70 6.55
N GLY A 229 17.71 23.57 5.25
CA GLY A 229 18.64 23.08 4.22
C GLY A 229 18.86 21.56 4.25
N THR A 230 18.14 20.84 5.12
CA THR A 230 18.24 19.37 5.20
C THR A 230 17.51 18.74 4.02
N ILE A 231 18.22 17.95 3.22
CA ILE A 231 17.61 17.14 2.16
C ILE A 231 16.90 15.93 2.79
N ILE A 232 15.59 15.88 2.61
CA ILE A 232 14.72 14.79 3.04
C ILE A 232 14.38 13.97 1.80
N PRO A 233 14.75 12.70 1.79
CA PRO A 233 14.48 11.84 0.66
C PRO A 233 13.01 11.38 0.79
N VAL A 234 12.21 11.27 -0.29
CA VAL A 234 10.77 10.91 -0.24
C VAL A 234 10.35 9.90 -1.33
N LEU A 235 9.31 9.08 -1.08
CA LEU A 235 8.89 8.03 -2.02
C LEU A 235 8.13 8.57 -3.24
N CYS A 236 7.18 9.48 -3.00
CA CYS A 236 6.43 10.22 -4.02
C CYS A 236 5.98 11.56 -3.42
N HIS A 237 5.57 12.55 -4.22
CA HIS A 237 5.04 13.83 -3.70
C HIS A 237 3.81 13.65 -2.81
N ALA A 238 3.09 12.53 -2.96
CA ALA A 238 1.92 12.20 -2.17
C ALA A 238 2.23 11.36 -0.90
N ASP A 239 3.51 11.15 -0.57
CA ASP A 239 3.89 10.32 0.57
C ASP A 239 3.45 10.98 1.89
N PRO A 240 2.58 10.33 2.69
CA PRO A 240 2.06 10.92 3.92
C PRO A 240 3.13 11.11 5.00
N ALA A 241 4.31 10.49 4.87
CA ALA A 241 5.43 10.68 5.77
C ALA A 241 6.13 12.04 5.61
N ILE A 242 5.84 12.79 4.53
CA ILE A 242 6.46 14.09 4.24
C ILE A 242 5.84 15.19 5.13
N PRO A 243 6.66 16.04 5.78
CA PRO A 243 6.16 17.24 6.44
C PRO A 243 5.48 18.22 5.46
N PRO A 244 4.27 18.73 5.77
CA PRO A 244 3.46 19.59 4.89
C PRO A 244 4.15 20.85 4.40
N ALA A 245 4.90 21.49 5.29
CA ALA A 245 5.69 22.68 4.99
C ALA A 245 6.76 22.46 3.90
N LEU A 246 7.04 21.20 3.54
CA LEU A 246 7.92 20.87 2.42
C LEU A 246 7.15 20.74 1.11
N LEU A 247 5.92 20.22 1.15
CA LEU A 247 5.06 20.02 -0.02
C LEU A 247 4.61 21.36 -0.62
N GLU A 248 4.28 22.33 0.23
CA GLU A 248 3.85 23.68 -0.17
C GLU A 248 4.97 24.53 -0.84
N ARG A 249 6.23 24.08 -0.82
CA ARG A 249 7.37 24.82 -1.42
C ARG A 249 7.75 24.37 -2.83
N GLU A 250 7.26 23.22 -3.29
CA GLU A 250 7.57 22.68 -4.63
C GLU A 250 6.52 23.04 -5.69
N TYR A 251 5.37 23.58 -5.28
CA TYR A 251 4.33 24.17 -6.13
C TYR A 251 4.33 25.70 -6.00
#